data_AF-A0A925JYB1-F1
#
_entry.id   AF-A0A925JYB1-F1
#
_cell.length_a   1.000
_cell.length_b   1.000
_cell.length_c   1.000
_cell.angle_alpha   90.00
_cell.angle_beta   90.00
_cell.angle_gamma   90.00
#
_symmetry.space_group_name_H-M   'P 1'
#
loop_
_entity.id
_entity.type
_entity.pdbx_description
1 polymer ?
#
loop_
_entity_poly.entity_id
_entity_poly.type
_entity_poly.pdbx_seq_one_letter_code
_entity_poly.pdbx_strand_id
1 'polypeptide(L)'
;MARIFRLYAYLYHFVFALYLLGIAVVAKISNNILKMPFLPWSGDQLTTWLIGGAVTGIVSIALAVTGKFRFLFPLWTLAMLVLLVRGFFLQPYAFENKAAFDQILYLTAGALVAFLASLSLFFIRRKRIR
;
A
#
# COMPACT_ATOMS: atom_id res chain seq x y z
N MET A 1 5.45 21.44 -8.10
CA MET A 1 4.93 20.13 -8.58
C MET A 1 5.30 18.95 -7.68
N ALA A 2 6.57 18.68 -7.38
CA ALA A 2 6.98 17.48 -6.60
C ALA A 2 6.35 17.32 -5.19
N ARG A 3 5.89 18.42 -4.56
CA ARG A 3 5.22 18.36 -3.24
C ARG A 3 3.81 17.78 -3.31
N ILE A 4 3.07 18.04 -4.40
CA ILE A 4 1.68 17.58 -4.58
C ILE A 4 1.66 16.07 -4.78
N PHE A 5 2.54 15.54 -5.64
CA PHE A 5 2.65 14.10 -5.87
C PHE A 5 3.03 13.34 -4.59
N ARG A 6 3.88 13.91 -3.74
CA ARG A 6 4.20 13.32 -2.42
C ARG A 6 3.01 13.32 -1.49
N LEU A 7 2.27 14.43 -1.41
CA LEU A 7 1.05 14.50 -0.61
C LEU A 7 0.02 13.46 -1.07
N TYR A 8 -0.18 13.33 -2.39
CA TYR A 8 -1.02 12.29 -2.97
C TYR A 8 -0.56 10.88 -2.52
N ALA A 9 0.73 10.56 -2.65
CA ALA A 9 1.25 9.26 -2.26
C ALA A 9 1.04 8.96 -0.77
N TYR A 10 1.25 9.96 0.10
CA TYR A 10 1.01 9.83 1.54
C TYR A 10 -0.46 9.60 1.84
N LEU A 11 -1.35 10.41 1.27
CA LEU A 11 -2.80 10.26 1.48
C LEU A 11 -3.31 8.93 0.96
N TYR A 12 -2.91 8.53 -0.24
CA TYR A 12 -3.29 7.26 -0.84
C TYR A 12 -2.90 6.08 0.06
N HIS A 13 -1.63 5.99 0.47
CA HIS A 13 -1.18 4.90 1.33
C HIS A 13 -1.69 5.00 2.76
N PHE A 14 -1.97 6.20 3.27
CA PHE A 14 -2.58 6.38 4.59
C PHE A 14 -4.01 5.84 4.60
N VAL A 15 -4.84 6.24 3.63
CA VAL A 15 -6.21 5.73 3.48
C VAL A 15 -6.20 4.22 3.25
N PHE A 16 -5.31 3.73 2.38
CA PHE A 16 -5.17 2.31 2.12
C PHE A 16 -4.76 1.52 3.38
N ALA A 17 -3.80 2.02 4.15
CA ALA A 17 -3.39 1.40 5.41
C ALA A 17 -4.52 1.42 6.45
N LEU A 18 -5.26 2.52 6.58
CA LEU A 18 -6.43 2.59 7.47
C LEU A 18 -7.52 1.61 7.05
N TYR A 19 -7.78 1.47 5.75
CA TYR A 19 -8.74 0.50 5.23
C TYR A 19 -8.34 -0.94 5.60
N LEU A 20 -7.08 -1.32 5.34
CA LEU A 20 -6.55 -2.64 5.70
C LEU A 20 -6.56 -2.89 7.21
N LEU A 21 -6.23 -1.86 8.01
CA LEU A 21 -6.29 -1.96 9.47
C LEU A 21 -7.73 -2.16 9.94
N GLY A 22 -8.67 -1.38 9.42
CA GLY A 22 -10.09 -1.43 9.78
C GLY A 22 -10.68 -2.81 9.54
N ILE A 23 -10.53 -3.36 8.34
CA ILE A 23 -11.06 -4.70 8.03
C ILE A 23 -10.40 -5.80 8.86
N ALA A 24 -9.09 -5.70 9.13
CA ALA A 24 -8.38 -6.70 9.91
C ALA A 24 -8.73 -6.64 11.40
N VAL A 25 -8.89 -5.44 11.96
CA VAL A 25 -9.34 -5.23 13.34
C VAL A 25 -10.77 -5.72 13.52
N VAL A 26 -11.68 -5.39 12.60
CA VAL A 26 -13.07 -5.88 12.65
C VAL A 26 -13.10 -7.41 12.59
N ALA A 27 -12.37 -8.03 11.66
CA ALA A 27 -12.30 -9.48 11.56
C ALA A 27 -11.78 -10.12 12.86
N LYS A 28 -10.74 -9.53 13.47
CA LYS A 28 -10.18 -9.98 14.75
C LYS A 28 -11.19 -9.88 15.89
N ILE A 29 -11.90 -8.75 16.02
CA ILE A 29 -12.90 -8.55 17.07
C ILE A 29 -14.10 -9.48 16.89
N SER A 30 -14.53 -9.70 15.64
CA SER A 30 -15.64 -10.59 15.31
C SER A 30 -15.29 -12.07 15.32
N ASN A 31 -14.04 -12.46 15.63
CA ASN A 31 -13.53 -13.83 15.50
C ASN A 31 -13.82 -14.45 14.11
N ASN A 32 -13.81 -13.61 13.07
CA ASN A 32 -14.05 -14.03 11.70
C ASN A 32 -12.75 -14.23 10.95
N ILE A 33 -12.65 -15.34 10.22
CA ILE A 33 -11.49 -15.62 9.38
C ILE A 33 -11.60 -14.78 8.11
N LEU A 34 -10.68 -13.82 7.95
CA LEU A 34 -10.59 -13.01 6.75
C LEU A 34 -10.18 -13.91 5.56
N LYS A 35 -10.91 -13.82 4.45
CA LYS A 35 -10.58 -14.53 3.21
C LYS A 35 -10.17 -13.53 2.15
N MET A 36 -8.87 -13.45 1.90
CA MET A 36 -8.30 -12.68 0.78
C MET A 36 -7.45 -13.63 -0.05
N PRO A 37 -8.07 -14.42 -0.95
CA PRO A 37 -7.37 -15.46 -1.70
C PRO A 37 -6.27 -14.91 -2.63
N PHE A 38 -6.28 -13.60 -2.89
CA PHE A 38 -5.24 -12.91 -3.64
C PHE A 38 -3.95 -12.66 -2.82
N LEU A 39 -3.99 -12.74 -1.49
CA LEU A 39 -2.80 -12.61 -0.65
C LEU A 39 -2.14 -13.97 -0.40
N PRO A 40 -0.81 -14.02 -0.24
CA PRO A 40 -0.09 -15.29 -0.06
C PRO A 40 -0.33 -15.95 1.30
N TRP A 41 -1.02 -15.26 2.22
CA TRP A 41 -1.31 -15.74 3.56
C TRP A 41 -2.81 -16.04 3.70
N SER A 42 -3.16 -16.93 4.62
CA SER A 42 -4.54 -17.35 4.89
C SER A 42 -4.76 -17.55 6.38
N GLY A 43 -6.02 -17.61 6.81
CA GLY A 43 -6.38 -17.82 8.22
C GLY A 43 -5.94 -16.67 9.13
N ASP A 44 -5.61 -16.98 10.38
CA ASP A 44 -5.19 -15.98 11.39
C ASP A 44 -3.88 -15.27 11.05
N GLN A 45 -3.00 -15.91 10.27
CA GLN A 45 -1.77 -15.29 9.83
C GLN A 45 -2.05 -14.09 8.93
N LEU A 46 -3.06 -14.19 8.05
CA LEU A 46 -3.46 -13.08 7.17
C LEU A 46 -3.86 -11.85 7.98
N THR A 47 -4.69 -12.02 9.00
CA THR A 47 -5.13 -10.93 9.87
C THR A 47 -3.93 -10.27 10.57
N THR A 48 -3.00 -11.06 11.07
CA THR A 48 -1.78 -10.56 11.73
C THR A 48 -0.88 -9.79 10.76
N TRP A 49 -0.67 -10.32 9.55
CA TRP A 49 0.11 -9.64 8.51
C TRP A 49 -0.55 -8.35 8.02
N LEU A 50 -1.88 -8.30 7.93
CA LEU A 50 -2.61 -7.08 7.56
C LEU A 50 -2.49 -5.99 8.62
N ILE A 51 -2.63 -6.36 9.91
CA ILE A 51 -2.44 -5.41 11.01
C ILE A 51 -1.00 -4.91 11.03
N GLY A 52 -0.02 -5.82 11.01
CA GLY A 52 1.40 -5.48 11.01
C GLY A 52 1.80 -4.64 9.79
N GLY A 53 1.29 -5.00 8.61
CA GLY A 53 1.47 -4.24 7.38
C GLY A 53 0.88 -2.84 7.49
N ALA A 54 -0.40 -2.71 7.88
CA ALA A 54 -1.04 -1.40 8.01
C ALA A 54 -0.30 -0.48 8.99
N VAL A 55 0.13 -1.00 10.14
CA VAL A 55 0.96 -0.25 11.10
C VAL A 55 2.29 0.15 10.48
N THR A 56 2.96 -0.77 9.79
CA THR A 56 4.23 -0.49 9.08
C THR A 56 4.06 0.62 8.04
N GLY A 57 2.94 0.62 7.31
CA GLY A 57 2.60 1.66 6.35
C GLY A 57 2.40 3.02 6.99
N ILE A 58 1.64 3.09 8.09
CA ILE A 58 1.41 4.33 8.84
C ILE A 58 2.72 4.87 9.41
N VAL A 59 3.55 4.01 10.01
CA VAL A 59 4.87 4.38 10.54
C VAL A 59 5.79 4.88 9.42
N SER A 60 5.79 4.21 8.26
CA SER A 60 6.59 4.62 7.11
C SER A 60 6.19 6.01 6.60
N ILE A 61 4.89 6.33 6.60
CA ILE A 61 4.38 7.67 6.24
C ILE A 61 4.82 8.70 7.29
N ALA A 62 4.65 8.42 8.58
CA ALA A 62 5.05 9.33 9.66
C ALA A 62 6.56 9.65 9.61
N LEU A 63 7.39 8.63 9.37
CA LEU A 63 8.83 8.78 9.17
C LEU A 63 9.14 9.62 7.93
N ALA A 64 8.49 9.35 6.80
CA ALA A 64 8.67 10.13 5.58
C ALA A 64 8.26 11.60 5.72
N VAL A 65 7.20 11.90 6.48
CA VAL A 65 6.76 13.28 6.79
C VAL A 65 7.75 14.01 7.68
N THR A 66 8.28 13.33 8.71
CA THR A 66 9.29 13.90 9.63
C THR A 66 10.69 13.97 9.01
N GLY A 67 10.88 13.42 7.80
CA GLY A 67 12.15 13.41 7.08
C GLY A 67 13.17 12.39 7.59
N LYS A 68 12.84 11.61 8.63
CA LYS A 68 13.64 10.50 9.15
C LYS A 68 13.38 9.25 8.31
N PHE A 69 14.41 8.45 8.01
CA PHE A 69 14.24 7.17 7.29
C PHE A 69 13.34 7.22 6.06
N ARG A 70 13.44 8.30 5.26
CA ARG A 70 12.62 8.57 4.07
C ARG A 70 12.55 7.43 3.04
N PHE A 71 13.50 6.49 3.10
CA PHE A 71 13.62 5.35 2.20
C PHE A 71 12.65 4.21 2.52
N LEU A 72 12.10 4.15 3.75
CA LEU A 72 11.11 3.15 4.13
C LEU A 72 9.80 3.33 3.35
N PHE A 73 9.40 4.57 3.10
CA PHE A 73 8.15 4.84 2.41
C PHE A 73 8.13 4.31 0.96
N PRO A 74 9.13 4.59 0.10
CA PRO A 74 9.21 3.96 -1.22
C PRO A 74 9.29 2.43 -1.22
N LEU A 75 9.93 1.85 -0.20
CA LEU A 75 9.99 0.39 -0.06
C LEU A 75 8.60 -0.17 0.29
N TRP A 76 7.87 0.51 1.17
CA TRP A 76 6.50 0.19 1.52
C TRP A 76 5.54 0.31 0.33
N THR A 77 5.61 1.40 -0.43
CA THR A 77 4.77 1.61 -1.61
C THR A 77 5.03 0.54 -2.68
N LEU A 78 6.30 0.16 -2.87
CA LEU A 78 6.68 -0.95 -3.75
C LEU A 78 6.10 -2.28 -3.26
N ALA A 79 6.24 -2.61 -1.97
CA ALA A 79 5.72 -3.85 -1.42
C ALA A 79 4.21 -3.98 -1.62
N MET A 80 3.45 -2.90 -1.39
CA MET A 80 2.00 -2.87 -1.65
C MET A 80 1.67 -3.04 -3.13
N LEU A 81 2.39 -2.35 -4.01
CA LEU A 81 2.21 -2.50 -5.46
C LEU A 81 2.47 -3.94 -5.92
N VAL A 82 3.55 -4.55 -5.44
CA VAL A 82 3.89 -5.95 -5.74
C VAL A 82 2.80 -6.91 -5.25
N LEU A 83 2.26 -6.70 -4.05
CA LEU A 83 1.16 -7.54 -3.54
C LEU A 83 -0.11 -7.39 -4.37
N LEU A 84 -0.47 -6.16 -4.78
CA LEU A 84 -1.64 -5.92 -5.64
C LEU A 84 -1.47 -6.56 -7.02
N VAL A 85 -0.34 -6.31 -7.67
CA VAL A 85 -0.05 -6.85 -9.01
C VAL A 85 0.01 -8.39 -8.96
N ARG A 86 0.72 -8.94 -7.98
CA ARG A 86 0.81 -10.38 -7.81
C ARG A 86 -0.54 -11.01 -7.52
N GLY A 87 -1.28 -10.46 -6.57
CA GLY A 87 -2.51 -11.05 -6.08
C GLY A 87 -3.65 -11.02 -7.09
N PHE A 88 -3.79 -9.92 -7.84
CA PHE A 88 -4.91 -9.73 -8.75
C PHE A 88 -4.61 -10.03 -10.23
N PHE A 89 -3.36 -9.89 -10.68
CA PHE A 89 -3.02 -10.01 -12.11
C PHE A 89 -2.13 -11.22 -12.42
N LEU A 90 -1.23 -11.62 -11.52
CA LEU A 90 -0.33 -12.76 -11.76
C LEU A 90 -0.88 -14.10 -11.26
N GLN A 91 -1.96 -14.07 -10.47
CA GLN A 91 -2.66 -15.27 -10.03
C GLN A 91 -3.95 -15.44 -10.83
N PRO A 92 -4.45 -16.68 -10.99
CA PRO A 92 -5.74 -16.95 -11.61
C PRO A 92 -6.89 -16.50 -10.68
N TYR A 93 -7.07 -15.18 -10.57
CA TYR A 93 -8.15 -14.55 -9.83
C TYR A 93 -9.32 -14.28 -10.78
N ALA A 94 -10.46 -14.93 -10.57
CA ALA A 94 -11.66 -14.68 -11.33
C ALA A 94 -12.37 -13.44 -10.75
N PHE A 95 -12.45 -12.37 -11.55
CA PHE A 95 -13.24 -11.20 -11.20
C PHE A 95 -14.73 -11.52 -11.37
N GLU A 96 -15.53 -11.31 -10.32
CA GLU A 96 -16.96 -11.61 -10.33
C GLU A 96 -17.73 -10.77 -11.36
N ASN A 97 -17.29 -9.53 -11.59
CA ASN A 97 -17.91 -8.62 -12.55
C ASN A 97 -16.89 -7.59 -13.07
N LYS A 98 -17.26 -6.89 -14.15
CA LYS A 98 -16.43 -5.84 -14.74
C LYS A 98 -16.16 -4.69 -13.77
N ALA A 99 -17.12 -4.35 -12.91
CA ALA A 99 -16.98 -3.25 -11.95
C ALA A 99 -15.87 -3.53 -10.92
N ALA A 100 -15.78 -4.76 -10.41
CA ALA A 100 -14.74 -5.20 -9.49
C ALA A 100 -13.36 -5.17 -10.15
N PHE A 101 -13.28 -5.58 -11.42
CA PHE A 101 -12.05 -5.45 -12.21
C PHE A 101 -11.63 -3.99 -12.36
N ASP A 102 -12.53 -3.10 -12.77
CA ASP A 102 -12.25 -1.67 -12.94
C ASP A 102 -11.79 -1.04 -11.61
N GLN A 103 -12.43 -1.40 -10.50
CA GLN A 103 -12.05 -0.91 -9.17
C GLN A 103 -10.63 -1.34 -8.78
N ILE A 104 -10.28 -2.60 -9.01
CA ILE A 104 -8.93 -3.14 -8.72
C ILE A 104 -7.90 -2.53 -9.67
N LEU A 105 -8.27 -2.29 -10.92
CA LEU A 105 -7.43 -1.60 -11.90
C LEU A 105 -7.11 -0.18 -11.45
N TYR A 106 -8.11 0.61 -11.06
CA TYR A 106 -7.91 1.97 -10.54
C TYR A 106 -7.15 1.99 -9.23
N LEU A 107 -7.41 1.03 -8.33
CA LEU A 107 -6.65 0.87 -7.09
C LEU A 107 -5.17 0.63 -7.42
N THR A 108 -4.87 -0.32 -8.29
CA THR A 108 -3.49 -0.68 -8.66
C THR A 108 -2.80 0.45 -9.42
N ALA A 109 -3.51 1.14 -10.32
CA ALA A 109 -3.00 2.32 -11.02
C ALA A 109 -2.67 3.46 -10.03
N GLY A 110 -3.53 3.70 -9.04
CA GLY A 110 -3.27 4.65 -7.95
C GLY A 110 -2.03 4.29 -7.14
N ALA A 111 -1.86 3.00 -6.80
CA ALA A 111 -0.67 2.50 -6.11
C ALA A 111 0.60 2.67 -6.96
N LEU A 112 0.52 2.47 -8.27
CA LEU A 112 1.64 2.70 -9.19
C LEU A 112 2.02 4.18 -9.23
N VAL A 113 1.04 5.09 -9.35
CA VAL A 113 1.29 6.54 -9.32
C VAL A 113 1.89 6.96 -7.97
N ALA A 114 1.38 6.42 -6.86
CA ALA A 114 1.90 6.68 -5.52
C ALA A 114 3.36 6.17 -5.36
N PHE A 115 3.68 4.99 -5.92
CA PHE A 115 5.04 4.46 -5.97
C PHE A 115 5.97 5.37 -6.78
N LEU A 116 5.61 5.73 -8.01
CA LEU A 116 6.40 6.63 -8.85
C LEU A 116 6.59 8.00 -8.18
N ALA A 117 5.55 8.53 -7.55
CA ALA A 117 5.63 9.75 -6.76
C ALA A 117 6.58 9.61 -5.56
N SER A 118 6.59 8.46 -4.89
CA SER A 118 7.50 8.18 -3.78
C SER A 118 8.97 8.14 -4.21
N LEU A 119 9.27 7.69 -5.44
CA LEU A 119 10.64 7.67 -5.98
C LEU A 119 11.24 9.08 -6.11
N SER A 120 10.41 10.12 -6.26
CA SER A 120 10.88 11.52 -6.24
C SER A 120 11.61 11.91 -4.96
N LEU A 121 11.43 11.16 -3.86
CA LEU A 121 12.19 11.32 -2.61
C LEU A 121 13.68 10.99 -2.76
N PHE A 122 14.04 10.13 -3.71
CA PHE A 122 15.44 9.77 -4.00
C PHE A 122 16.11 10.78 -4.95
N PHE A 123 15.38 11.27 -5.98
CA PHE A 123 15.98 12.00 -7.10
C PHE A 123 16.31 13.48 -6.83
N ILE A 124 15.78 14.12 -5.77
CA ILE A 124 15.98 15.57 -5.51
C ILE A 124 17.32 15.88 -4.80
N ARG A 125 18.27 14.93 -4.76
CA ARG A 125 19.59 15.13 -4.11
C ARG A 125 20.78 15.24 -5.08
N ARG A 126 20.57 15.79 -6.30
CA ARG A 126 21.66 16.18 -7.21
C ARG A 126 21.50 17.61 -7.73
N LYS A 127 21.90 18.59 -6.92
CA LYS A 127 22.58 19.83 -7.33
C LYS A 127 22.92 20.66 -6.09
N ARG A 128 24.03 20.30 -5.45
CA ARG A 128 24.87 21.26 -4.72
C ARG A 128 26.29 21.03 -5.22
N ILE A 129 26.52 21.36 -6.48
CA ILE A 129 27.87 21.55 -7.01
C ILE A 129 28.18 22.99 -6.64
N ARG A 130 29.20 23.14 -5.78
CA ARG A 130 29.77 24.43 -5.37
C ARG A 130 30.33 25.18 -6.57
#